data_AF-A0A7X9E1J1-F1
#
_entry.id   AF-A0A7X9E1J1-F1
#
_cell.length_a   1.000
_cell.length_b   1.000
_cell.length_c   1.000
_cell.angle_alpha   90.00
_cell.angle_beta   90.00
_cell.angle_gamma   90.00
#
_symmetry.space_group_name_H-M   'P 1'
#
loop_
_entity.id
_entity.type
_entity.pdbx_description
1 polymer ?
#
loop_
_entity_poly.entity_id
_entity_poly.type
_entity_poly.pdbx_seq_one_letter_code
_entity_poly.pdbx_strand_id
1 'polypeptide(L)'
;KVHPVKEGRRVPLKMLMKKLDILKYDSHTPFNKISPQPSQVKILLKQHVGIPAQPIVKIGATVKEGDLIADIETGKMGSKIHASISGIITHVSEEVIRISK
;
A
#
# COMPACT_ATOMS: atom_id res chain seq x y z
N LYS A 1 -18.12 7.39 41.53
CA LYS A 1 -18.18 8.88 41.58
C LYS A 1 -16.96 9.44 40.86
N VAL A 2 -17.14 10.42 39.99
CA VAL A 2 -16.02 11.03 39.24
C VAL A 2 -15.20 11.92 40.19
N HIS A 3 -13.86 11.87 40.10
CA HIS A 3 -12.97 12.68 40.94
C HIS A 3 -13.18 14.18 40.66
N PRO A 4 -13.31 15.06 41.69
CA PRO A 4 -13.61 16.48 41.51
C PRO A 4 -12.65 17.23 40.57
N VAL A 5 -11.38 16.80 40.56
CA VAL A 5 -10.28 17.43 39.77
C VAL A 5 -10.08 16.76 38.39
N LYS A 6 -10.99 15.90 37.92
CA LYS A 6 -10.83 15.20 36.63
C LYS A 6 -10.67 16.18 35.46
N GLU A 7 -11.37 17.31 35.48
CA GLU A 7 -11.30 18.28 34.38
C GLU A 7 -9.99 19.07 34.36
N GLY A 8 -9.44 19.43 35.53
CA GLY A 8 -8.18 20.18 35.65
C GLY A 8 -6.91 19.39 35.34
N ARG A 9 -6.98 18.05 35.26
CA ARG A 9 -5.85 17.18 34.86
C ARG A 9 -5.80 16.90 33.36
N ARG A 10 -6.75 17.39 32.57
CA ARG A 10 -6.77 17.16 31.12
C ARG A 10 -5.72 18.06 30.46
N VAL A 11 -4.92 17.48 29.57
CA VAL A 11 -4.11 18.28 28.64
C VAL A 11 -5.05 18.92 27.63
N PRO A 12 -4.98 20.24 27.39
CA PRO A 12 -5.78 20.88 26.35
C PRO A 12 -5.54 20.22 25.00
N LEU A 13 -6.61 19.89 24.28
CA LEU A 13 -6.54 19.19 22.99
C LEU A 13 -5.64 19.93 21.99
N LYS A 14 -5.70 21.27 21.96
CA LYS A 14 -4.84 22.11 21.13
C LYS A 14 -3.34 21.93 21.43
N MET A 15 -2.97 21.71 22.69
CA MET A 15 -1.56 21.43 23.05
C MET A 15 -1.12 20.05 22.60
N LEU A 16 -2.02 19.06 22.70
CA LEU A 16 -1.76 17.72 22.18
C LEU A 16 -1.61 17.74 20.65
N MET A 17 -2.49 18.43 19.94
CA MET A 17 -2.41 18.63 18.48
C MET A 17 -1.12 19.33 18.07
N LYS A 18 -0.69 20.36 18.83
CA LYS A 18 0.60 21.03 18.61
C LYS A 18 1.79 20.09 18.86
N LYS A 19 1.73 19.27 19.92
CA LYS A 19 2.79 18.30 20.26
C LYS A 19 2.93 17.20 19.21
N LEU A 20 1.82 16.77 18.62
CA LEU A 20 1.77 15.76 17.57
C LEU A 20 1.95 16.35 16.16
N ASP A 21 2.18 17.67 16.06
CA ASP A 21 2.34 18.40 14.80
C ASP A 21 1.17 18.19 13.82
N ILE A 22 -0.04 18.07 14.37
CA ILE A 22 -1.28 17.85 13.60
C ILE A 22 -1.80 19.16 13.02
N LEU A 23 -1.49 20.30 13.67
CA LEU A 23 -1.98 21.62 13.26
C LEU A 23 -1.59 21.99 11.82
N LYS A 24 -0.49 21.46 11.28
CA LYS A 24 -0.08 21.68 9.89
C LYS A 24 -0.98 20.98 8.86
N TYR A 25 -1.74 19.98 9.29
CA TYR A 25 -2.67 19.22 8.47
C TYR A 25 -4.14 19.54 8.75
N ASP A 26 -4.41 20.37 9.76
CA ASP A 26 -5.76 20.78 10.19
C ASP A 26 -6.35 21.77 9.18
N SER A 27 -6.83 21.22 8.07
CA SER A 27 -7.38 21.93 6.93
C SER A 27 -8.63 21.22 6.42
N HIS A 28 -9.45 21.92 5.65
CA HIS A 28 -10.64 21.30 5.04
C HIS A 28 -10.21 20.26 4.01
N THR A 29 -10.40 18.97 4.33
CA THR A 29 -10.06 17.84 3.45
C THR A 29 -11.33 17.19 2.89
N PRO A 30 -11.96 17.75 1.85
CA PRO A 30 -13.14 17.14 1.23
C PRO A 30 -12.77 15.80 0.60
N PHE A 31 -13.67 14.83 0.73
CA PHE A 31 -13.50 13.53 0.09
C PHE A 31 -13.71 13.64 -1.42
N ASN A 32 -12.67 13.35 -2.19
CA ASN A 32 -12.72 13.29 -3.65
C ASN A 32 -12.77 11.84 -4.11
N LYS A 33 -13.76 11.46 -4.93
CA LYS A 33 -13.91 10.10 -5.50
C LYS A 33 -12.90 9.77 -6.61
N ILE A 34 -11.82 10.54 -6.73
CA ILE A 34 -10.84 10.40 -7.81
C ILE A 34 -9.89 9.27 -7.43
N SER A 35 -9.91 8.19 -8.20
CA SER A 35 -8.91 7.12 -8.12
C SER A 35 -7.75 7.44 -9.06
N PRO A 36 -6.48 7.32 -8.61
CA PRO A 36 -5.34 7.51 -9.48
C PRO A 36 -5.35 6.46 -10.61
N GLN A 37 -5.08 6.91 -11.84
CA GLN A 37 -4.98 6.07 -13.04
C GLN A 37 -3.52 6.10 -13.54
N PRO A 38 -2.59 5.39 -12.89
CA PRO A 38 -1.19 5.39 -13.29
C PRO A 38 -1.01 4.71 -14.66
N SER A 39 -0.12 5.25 -15.49
CA SER A 39 0.29 4.61 -16.75
C SER A 39 1.21 3.42 -16.53
N GLN A 40 1.92 3.38 -15.41
CA GLN A 40 2.86 2.32 -15.07
C GLN A 40 2.86 2.05 -13.57
N VAL A 41 2.99 0.78 -13.19
CA VAL A 41 3.19 0.36 -11.80
C VAL A 41 4.44 -0.49 -11.64
N LYS A 42 5.07 -0.39 -10.47
CA LYS A 42 6.20 -1.20 -10.04
C LYS A 42 5.75 -2.01 -8.84
N ILE A 43 5.75 -3.34 -8.96
CA ILE A 43 5.27 -4.25 -7.93
C ILE A 43 6.48 -5.00 -7.35
N LEU A 44 6.69 -4.86 -6.05
CA LEU A 44 7.77 -5.53 -5.33
C LEU A 44 7.37 -6.96 -4.98
N LEU A 45 8.26 -7.91 -5.26
CA LEU A 45 8.07 -9.32 -4.95
C LEU A 45 8.25 -9.63 -3.45
N LYS A 46 8.92 -8.73 -2.72
CA LYS A 46 9.16 -8.77 -1.28
C LYS A 46 8.46 -7.61 -0.55
N GLN A 47 7.13 -7.56 -0.61
CA GLN A 47 6.31 -6.56 0.11
C GLN A 47 5.59 -7.13 1.34
N HIS A 48 5.50 -8.45 1.45
CA HIS A 48 4.81 -9.17 2.52
C HIS A 48 5.80 -9.89 3.45
N VAL A 49 5.31 -10.35 4.61
CA VAL A 49 6.07 -11.17 5.56
C VAL A 49 6.23 -12.59 5.02
N GLY A 50 7.46 -13.09 4.96
CA GLY A 50 7.76 -14.42 4.40
C GLY A 50 8.83 -14.37 3.32
N ILE A 51 8.90 -15.40 2.48
CA ILE A 51 9.83 -15.53 1.35
C ILE A 51 9.29 -14.72 0.15
N PRO A 52 10.16 -14.09 -0.68
CA PRO A 52 9.69 -13.35 -1.87
C PRO A 52 8.88 -14.25 -2.81
N ALA A 53 7.85 -13.68 -3.44
CA ALA A 53 7.11 -14.38 -4.48
C ALA A 53 7.96 -14.52 -5.76
N GLN A 54 7.87 -15.66 -6.42
CA GLN A 54 8.55 -15.93 -7.68
C GLN A 54 7.67 -15.51 -8.87
N PRO A 55 8.20 -14.72 -9.82
CA PRO A 55 7.44 -14.28 -10.97
C PRO A 55 7.04 -15.48 -11.85
N ILE A 56 5.77 -15.58 -12.20
CA ILE A 56 5.23 -16.65 -13.08
C ILE A 56 4.95 -16.18 -14.52
N VAL A 57 5.28 -14.91 -14.78
CA VAL A 57 5.00 -14.19 -16.02
C VAL A 57 6.30 -13.77 -16.71
N LYS A 58 6.22 -13.46 -18.00
CA LYS A 58 7.37 -13.06 -18.83
C LYS A 58 7.21 -11.65 -19.36
N ILE A 59 8.32 -11.02 -19.72
CA ILE A 59 8.32 -9.72 -20.40
C ILE A 59 7.54 -9.85 -21.72
N GLY A 60 6.69 -8.86 -22.01
CA GLY A 60 5.80 -8.83 -23.16
C GLY A 60 4.44 -9.51 -22.93
N ALA A 61 4.23 -10.18 -21.79
CA ALA A 61 2.93 -10.77 -21.47
C ALA A 61 1.87 -9.70 -21.18
N THR A 62 0.67 -9.87 -21.72
CA THR A 62 -0.50 -9.06 -21.38
C THR A 62 -1.17 -9.64 -20.14
N VAL A 63 -1.49 -8.79 -19.18
CA VAL A 63 -2.17 -9.14 -17.93
C VAL A 63 -3.37 -8.23 -17.70
N LYS A 64 -4.40 -8.75 -17.04
CA LYS A 64 -5.54 -7.99 -16.55
C LYS A 64 -5.37 -7.70 -15.06
N GLU A 65 -6.00 -6.63 -14.60
CA GLU A 65 -6.11 -6.35 -13.18
C GLU A 65 -6.68 -7.57 -12.44
N GLY A 66 -6.00 -7.97 -11.36
CA GLY A 66 -6.34 -9.17 -10.58
C GLY A 66 -5.67 -10.46 -11.05
N ASP A 67 -4.99 -10.49 -12.20
CA ASP A 67 -4.27 -11.69 -12.65
C ASP A 67 -3.09 -12.01 -11.72
N LEU A 68 -2.85 -13.30 -11.50
CA LEU A 68 -1.71 -13.76 -10.71
C LEU A 68 -0.41 -13.54 -11.51
N ILE A 69 0.51 -12.76 -10.97
CA ILE A 69 1.79 -12.43 -11.63
C ILE A 69 3.01 -13.02 -10.92
N ALA A 70 2.91 -13.33 -9.63
CA ALA A 70 3.94 -14.06 -8.90
C ALA A 70 3.32 -14.99 -7.85
N ASP A 71 3.88 -16.19 -7.73
CA ASP A 71 3.43 -17.22 -6.80
C ASP A 71 4.49 -17.52 -5.74
N ILE A 72 4.08 -18.17 -4.66
CA ILE A 72 4.97 -18.66 -3.62
C ILE A 72 5.17 -20.15 -3.78
N GLU A 73 6.36 -20.63 -3.47
CA GLU A 73 6.63 -22.06 -3.39
C GLU A 73 5.73 -22.74 -2.33
N THR A 74 5.20 -23.91 -2.66
CA THR A 74 4.29 -24.67 -1.79
C THR A 74 4.96 -24.98 -0.44
N GLY A 75 4.27 -24.70 0.65
CA GLY A 75 4.75 -24.96 2.02
C GLY A 75 5.67 -23.88 2.59
N LYS A 76 5.98 -22.83 1.83
CA LYS A 76 6.69 -21.65 2.33
C LYS A 76 5.71 -20.56 2.74
N MET A 77 6.09 -19.79 3.76
CA MET A 77 5.29 -18.66 4.24
C MET A 77 5.53 -17.46 3.32
N GLY A 78 4.45 -16.90 2.79
CA GLY A 78 4.47 -15.75 1.90
C GLY A 78 3.07 -15.43 1.38
N SER A 79 2.99 -14.55 0.38
CA SER A 79 1.73 -14.15 -0.27
C SER A 79 1.88 -14.09 -1.78
N LYS A 80 0.84 -14.57 -2.47
CA LYS A 80 0.69 -14.46 -3.92
C LYS A 80 0.51 -13.00 -4.33
N ILE A 81 1.04 -12.63 -5.49
CA ILE A 81 1.00 -11.25 -5.98
C ILE A 81 0.20 -11.19 -7.27
N HIS A 82 -0.73 -10.25 -7.29
CA HIS A 82 -1.64 -10.00 -8.42
C HIS A 82 -1.32 -8.67 -9.11
N ALA A 83 -1.69 -8.55 -10.38
CA ALA A 83 -1.54 -7.34 -11.16
C ALA A 83 -2.47 -6.23 -10.64
N SER A 84 -1.90 -5.08 -10.27
CA SER A 84 -2.66 -3.92 -9.80
C SER A 84 -3.36 -3.14 -10.93
N ILE A 85 -2.94 -3.34 -12.17
CA ILE A 85 -3.54 -2.72 -13.36
C ILE A 85 -3.52 -3.72 -14.52
N SER A 86 -4.44 -3.54 -15.47
CA SER A 86 -4.36 -4.20 -16.78
C SER A 86 -3.28 -3.53 -17.65
N GLY A 87 -2.49 -4.32 -18.37
CA GLY A 87 -1.42 -3.81 -19.23
C GLY A 87 -0.47 -4.90 -19.72
N ILE A 88 0.75 -4.48 -20.11
CA ILE A 88 1.82 -5.33 -20.60
C ILE A 88 2.98 -5.31 -19.61
N ILE A 89 3.57 -6.48 -19.37
CA ILE A 89 4.75 -6.60 -18.52
C ILE A 89 5.97 -6.11 -19.28
N THR A 90 6.57 -5.04 -18.76
CA THR A 90 7.73 -4.37 -19.36
C THR A 90 9.04 -4.81 -18.73
N HIS A 91 9.00 -5.31 -17.50
CA HIS A 91 10.20 -5.76 -16.79
C HIS A 91 9.84 -6.85 -15.78
N VAL A 92 10.69 -7.88 -15.70
CA VAL A 92 10.62 -8.95 -14.70
C VAL A 92 12.03 -9.16 -14.15
N SER A 93 12.14 -9.14 -12.83
CA SER A 93 13.36 -9.42 -12.06
C SER A 93 13.00 -10.21 -10.81
N GLU A 94 14.00 -10.66 -10.04
CA GLU A 94 13.78 -11.35 -8.76
C GLU A 94 13.19 -10.45 -7.67
N GLU A 95 13.30 -9.13 -7.83
CA GLU A 95 12.81 -8.16 -6.84
C GLU A 95 11.50 -7.49 -7.27
N VAL A 96 11.30 -7.30 -8.58
CA VAL A 96 10.32 -6.36 -9.13
C VAL A 96 9.71 -6.86 -10.43
N ILE A 97 8.40 -6.62 -10.58
CA ILE A 97 7.67 -6.66 -11.85
C ILE A 97 7.17 -5.25 -12.21
N ARG A 98 7.34 -4.81 -13.46
CA ARG A 98 6.73 -3.56 -13.98
C ARG A 98 5.64 -3.86 -15.00
N ILE A 99 4.47 -3.26 -14.80
CA ILE A 99 3.33 -3.31 -15.73
C ILE A 99 3.11 -1.91 -16.27
N SER A 100 3.03 -1.78 -17.60
CA SER A 100 2.65 -0.55 -18.29
C SER A 100 1.32 -0.74 -18.98
N LYS A 101 0.43 0.24 -18.88
CA LYS A 101 -0.80 0.31 -19.67
C LYS A 101 -0.49 0.67 -21.13
#